data_AF-A0A1G2S8S1-F1
#
_entry.id   AF-A0A1G2S8S1-F1
#
_cell.length_a   1.000
_cell.length_b   1.000
_cell.length_c   1.000
_cell.angle_alpha   90.00
_cell.angle_beta   90.00
_cell.angle_gamma   90.00
#
_symmetry.space_group_name_H-M   'P 1'
#
loop_
_entity.id
_entity.type
_entity.pdbx_description
1 polymer ?
#
loop_
_entity_poly.entity_id
_entity_poly.type
_entity_poly.pdbx_seq_one_letter_code
_entity_poly.pdbx_strand_id
1 'polypeptide(L)'
;MKKIILYGIGILAVVALIVMYVMRQANVPPQQVVSGGSIYKNAVYTIDGNPVQLVDGTASTEAAPGSASKITTQYFGNEVRGDLNGDGLEDVAFLFTQNSGGSGTFYYVAAALGSDKGYIGTNAVLLGDRIAPQTTEFRDGEVMVNYADRAPGEPMTAKPSVGVSKYLKILNGALVVAR
;
A
#
# COMPACT_ATOMS: atom_id res chain seq x y z
N MET A 1 41.47 48.75 28.75
CA MET A 1 42.05 47.38 28.77
C MET A 1 41.08 46.31 29.27
N LYS A 2 40.42 46.44 30.45
CA LYS A 2 39.45 45.43 30.96
C LYS A 2 38.22 45.17 30.08
N LYS A 3 37.71 46.16 29.33
CA LYS A 3 36.53 46.01 28.46
C LYS A 3 36.80 45.13 27.22
N ILE A 4 37.99 45.21 26.64
CA ILE A 4 38.39 44.43 25.45
C ILE A 4 38.50 42.93 25.81
N ILE A 5 38.99 42.62 27.00
CA ILE A 5 39.08 41.25 27.53
C ILE A 5 37.67 40.66 27.72
N LEU A 6 36.70 41.48 28.16
CA LEU A 6 35.31 41.05 28.37
C LEU A 6 34.59 40.69 27.05
N TYR A 7 34.81 41.47 25.98
CA TYR A 7 34.25 41.16 24.65
C TYR A 7 34.87 39.91 24.03
N GLY A 8 36.16 39.66 24.24
CA GLY A 8 36.83 38.44 23.79
C GLY A 8 36.28 37.17 24.44
N ILE A 9 35.97 37.23 25.74
CA ILE A 9 35.35 36.11 26.48
C ILE A 9 33.91 35.86 26.00
N GLY A 10 33.15 36.93 25.74
CA GLY A 10 31.78 36.80 25.21
C GLY A 10 31.73 36.13 23.84
N ILE A 11 32.65 36.47 22.94
CA ILE A 11 32.74 35.85 21.61
C ILE A 11 33.12 34.38 21.71
N LEU A 12 34.09 34.03 22.56
CA LEU A 12 34.48 32.64 22.79
C LEU A 12 33.33 31.80 23.35
N ALA A 13 32.52 32.34 24.25
CA ALA A 13 31.35 31.65 24.78
C ALA A 13 30.29 31.40 23.70
N VAL A 14 30.03 32.37 22.82
CA VAL A 14 29.09 32.22 21.71
C VAL A 14 29.58 31.19 20.70
N VAL A 15 30.87 31.21 20.35
CA VAL A 15 31.46 30.19 19.47
C VAL A 15 31.37 28.81 20.09
N ALA A 16 31.67 28.67 21.39
CA ALA A 16 31.53 27.40 22.10
C ALA A 16 30.08 26.90 22.11
N LEU A 17 29.09 27.78 22.29
CA LEU A 17 27.67 27.42 22.23
C LEU A 17 27.24 27.00 20.82
N ILE A 18 27.72 27.68 19.78
CA ILE A 18 27.45 27.31 18.38
C ILE A 18 28.08 25.94 18.07
N VAL A 19 29.33 25.71 18.46
CA VAL A 19 30.01 24.43 18.27
C VAL A 19 29.28 23.32 19.03
N MET A 20 28.86 23.57 20.28
CA MET A 20 28.09 22.62 21.07
C MET A 20 26.72 22.31 20.45
N TYR A 21 26.05 23.29 19.86
CA TYR A 21 24.80 23.12 19.13
C TYR A 21 24.97 22.29 17.86
N VAL A 22 26.01 22.55 17.07
CA VAL A 22 26.34 21.77 15.87
C VAL A 22 26.74 20.33 16.21
N MET A 23 27.54 20.13 17.27
CA MET A 23 27.90 18.79 17.76
C MET A 23 26.68 18.00 18.27
N ARG A 24 25.68 18.67 18.87
CA ARG A 24 24.41 18.04 19.24
C ARG A 24 23.60 17.58 18.02
N GLN A 25 23.55 18.39 16.96
CA GLN A 25 22.84 18.02 15.74
C GLN A 25 23.51 16.84 15.02
N ALA A 26 24.85 16.75 15.05
CA ALA A 26 25.59 15.64 14.47
C ALA A 26 25.40 14.30 15.23
N ASN A 27 24.94 14.36 16.49
CA ASN A 27 24.68 13.19 17.35
C ASN A 27 23.21 12.78 17.41
N VAL A 28 22.35 13.34 16.55
CA VAL A 28 21.01 12.78 16.34
C VAL A 28 21.22 11.45 15.60
N PRO A 29 20.97 10.28 16.22
CA PRO A 29 21.07 9.03 15.50
C PRO A 29 20.15 9.13 14.28
N PRO A 30 20.56 8.65 13.09
CA PRO A 30 19.66 8.57 11.95
C PRO A 30 18.38 7.93 12.45
N GLN A 31 17.22 8.60 12.26
CA GLN A 31 15.94 7.95 12.47
C GLN A 31 16.04 6.62 11.73
N GLN A 32 15.95 5.52 12.47
CA GLN A 32 15.91 4.21 11.85
C GLN A 32 14.61 4.16 11.06
N VAL A 33 14.70 4.52 9.77
CA VAL A 33 13.67 4.23 8.80
C VAL A 33 13.54 2.72 8.88
N VAL A 34 12.42 2.23 9.41
CA VAL A 34 12.11 0.81 9.47
C VAL A 34 11.87 0.37 8.03
N SER A 35 12.96 0.22 7.29
CA SER A 35 13.00 -0.29 5.92
C SER A 35 12.86 -1.79 6.01
N GLY A 36 11.63 -2.26 6.22
CA GLY A 36 11.34 -3.69 6.33
C GLY A 36 9.96 -4.11 5.81
N GLY A 37 8.93 -3.29 6.02
CA GLY A 37 7.59 -3.52 5.48
C GLY A 37 7.12 -2.31 4.69
N SER A 38 6.65 -2.52 3.46
CA SER A 38 6.00 -1.45 2.72
C SER A 38 4.76 -1.02 3.52
N ILE A 39 4.71 0.23 4.01
CA ILE A 39 3.70 0.69 4.97
C ILE A 39 2.24 0.51 4.47
N TYR A 40 2.01 0.52 3.16
CA TYR A 40 0.69 0.20 2.57
C TYR A 40 0.24 -1.26 2.82
N LYS A 41 1.17 -2.20 3.03
CA LYS A 41 0.84 -3.60 3.39
C LYS A 41 0.40 -3.75 4.84
N ASN A 42 0.36 -2.66 5.61
CA ASN A 42 -0.14 -2.61 6.99
C ASN A 42 -1.42 -1.75 7.13
N ALA A 43 -2.01 -1.32 6.01
CA ALA A 43 -3.21 -0.50 5.98
C ALA A 43 -4.50 -1.33 6.11
N VAL A 44 -5.61 -0.62 6.32
CA VAL A 44 -6.97 -1.19 6.29
C VAL A 44 -7.57 -1.01 4.91
N TYR A 45 -8.12 -2.08 4.35
CA TYR A 45 -8.82 -2.09 3.06
C TYR A 45 -10.25 -2.56 3.24
N THR A 46 -11.17 -2.11 2.39
CA THR A 46 -12.56 -2.60 2.42
C THR A 46 -12.75 -3.69 1.39
N ILE A 47 -12.94 -4.94 1.82
CA ILE A 47 -13.14 -6.10 0.93
C ILE A 47 -14.55 -6.64 1.17
N ASP A 48 -15.37 -6.67 0.11
CA ASP A 48 -16.78 -7.10 0.17
C ASP A 48 -17.57 -6.39 1.29
N GLY A 49 -17.31 -5.09 1.47
CA GLY A 49 -17.95 -4.25 2.48
C GLY A 49 -17.38 -4.37 3.90
N ASN A 50 -16.41 -5.27 4.13
CA ASN A 50 -15.81 -5.48 5.44
C ASN A 50 -14.41 -4.84 5.52
N PRO A 51 -14.09 -4.13 6.62
CA PRO A 51 -12.74 -3.63 6.84
C PRO A 51 -11.79 -4.80 7.16
N VAL A 52 -10.68 -4.86 6.44
CA VAL A 52 -9.62 -5.87 6.59
C VAL A 52 -8.31 -5.15 6.87
N GLN A 53 -7.82 -5.26 8.10
CA GLN A 53 -6.50 -4.75 8.46
C GLN A 53 -5.44 -5.78 8.09
N LEU A 54 -4.52 -5.38 7.21
CA LEU A 54 -3.36 -6.20 6.93
C LEU A 54 -2.28 -5.96 7.98
N VAL A 55 -1.55 -7.03 8.27
CA VAL A 55 -0.29 -7.01 9.02
C VAL A 55 0.74 -7.70 8.14
N ASP A 56 1.72 -6.92 7.69
CA ASP A 56 2.75 -7.32 6.73
C ASP A 56 2.19 -8.04 5.49
N GLY A 57 1.08 -7.51 4.97
CA GLY A 57 0.42 -7.99 3.76
C GLY A 57 -0.49 -9.19 3.98
N THR A 58 -0.81 -9.55 5.22
CA THR A 58 -1.70 -10.68 5.51
C THR A 58 -2.78 -10.31 6.52
N ALA A 59 -3.96 -10.90 6.38
CA ALA A 59 -5.02 -10.86 7.37
C ALA A 59 -5.73 -12.21 7.42
N SER A 60 -6.14 -12.65 8.61
CA SER A 60 -6.88 -13.89 8.78
C SER A 60 -7.97 -13.71 9.83
N THR A 61 -9.21 -14.01 9.46
CA THR A 61 -10.39 -13.90 10.33
C THR A 61 -11.18 -15.20 10.28
N GLU A 62 -11.94 -15.54 11.31
CA GLU A 62 -12.83 -16.70 11.27
C GLU A 62 -13.94 -16.47 10.24
N ALA A 63 -14.29 -17.50 9.47
CA ALA A 63 -15.33 -17.40 8.44
C ALA A 63 -16.73 -17.19 9.02
N ALA A 64 -16.92 -17.58 10.27
CA ALA A 64 -18.09 -17.32 11.10
C ALA A 64 -17.66 -17.39 12.58
N PRO A 65 -18.39 -16.79 13.53
CA PRO A 65 -18.03 -16.88 14.95
C PRO A 65 -17.87 -18.34 15.41
N GLY A 66 -16.66 -18.69 15.88
CA GLY A 66 -16.32 -20.04 16.33
C GLY A 66 -16.01 -21.05 15.22
N SER A 67 -15.87 -20.59 13.97
CA SER A 67 -15.54 -21.46 12.83
C SER A 67 -14.06 -21.87 12.85
N ALA A 68 -13.79 -23.14 12.55
CA ALA A 68 -12.43 -23.61 12.28
C ALA A 68 -11.89 -23.09 10.94
N SER A 69 -12.78 -22.76 9.99
CA SER A 69 -12.40 -22.17 8.71
C SER A 69 -12.09 -20.69 8.86
N LYS A 70 -11.05 -20.24 8.15
CA LYS A 70 -10.63 -18.84 8.14
C LYS A 70 -10.77 -18.22 6.76
N ILE A 71 -11.14 -16.95 6.74
CA ILE A 71 -10.97 -16.06 5.60
C ILE A 71 -9.57 -15.48 5.71
N THR A 72 -8.69 -15.88 4.79
CA THR A 72 -7.33 -15.36 4.69
C THR A 72 -7.25 -14.45 3.48
N THR A 73 -6.88 -13.19 3.74
CA THR A 73 -6.53 -12.20 2.71
C THR A 73 -5.02 -12.05 2.69
N GLN A 74 -4.42 -12.08 1.49
CA GLN A 74 -2.98 -11.99 1.32
C GLN A 74 -2.63 -11.06 0.17
N TYR A 75 -1.62 -10.23 0.40
CA TYR A 75 -0.95 -9.45 -0.63
C TYR A 75 -0.39 -10.39 -1.70
N PHE A 76 -0.82 -10.19 -2.95
CA PHE A 76 -0.36 -10.98 -4.08
C PHE A 76 0.82 -10.32 -4.80
N GLY A 77 0.75 -9.00 -4.99
CA GLY A 77 1.71 -8.25 -5.81
C GLY A 77 1.08 -7.67 -7.06
N ASN A 78 1.81 -7.70 -8.17
CA ASN A 78 1.42 -7.07 -9.44
C ASN A 78 1.12 -5.57 -9.26
N GLU A 79 2.04 -4.87 -8.58
CA GLU A 79 1.85 -3.48 -8.17
C GLU A 79 2.17 -2.50 -9.30
N VAL A 80 1.44 -1.38 -9.31
CA VAL A 80 1.77 -0.17 -10.04
C VAL A 80 1.78 1.01 -9.08
N ARG A 81 2.70 1.94 -9.30
CA ARG A 81 2.85 3.16 -8.50
C ARG A 81 2.61 4.38 -9.36
N GLY A 82 2.06 5.43 -8.75
CA GLY A 82 1.81 6.70 -9.40
C GLY A 82 0.88 7.54 -8.57
N ASP A 83 0.60 8.76 -9.02
CA ASP A 83 -0.41 9.62 -8.43
C ASP A 83 -1.78 9.21 -9.01
N LEU A 84 -2.46 8.26 -8.35
CA LEU A 84 -3.68 7.61 -8.86
C LEU A 84 -4.92 8.48 -8.63
N ASN A 85 -4.87 9.42 -7.69
CA ASN A 85 -5.96 10.33 -7.34
C ASN A 85 -5.71 11.79 -7.76
N GLY A 86 -4.50 12.14 -8.22
CA GLY A 86 -4.13 13.46 -8.71
C GLY A 86 -3.79 14.47 -7.61
N ASP A 87 -3.42 14.02 -6.40
CA ASP A 87 -3.11 14.89 -5.26
C ASP A 87 -1.60 15.21 -5.09
N GLY A 88 -0.76 14.63 -5.96
CA GLY A 88 0.68 14.82 -5.98
C GLY A 88 1.46 13.90 -5.02
N LEU A 89 0.80 12.96 -4.33
CA LEU A 89 1.44 11.93 -3.51
C LEU A 89 1.56 10.61 -4.30
N GLU A 90 2.55 9.78 -3.94
CA GLU A 90 2.65 8.44 -4.52
C GLU A 90 1.60 7.52 -3.90
N ASP A 91 0.75 6.96 -4.76
CA ASP A 91 -0.18 5.90 -4.45
C ASP A 91 0.33 4.56 -5.03
N VAL A 92 -0.24 3.46 -4.54
CA VAL A 92 0.11 2.11 -4.99
C VAL A 92 -1.16 1.31 -5.25
N ALA A 93 -1.38 0.83 -6.47
CA ALA A 93 -2.42 -0.16 -6.78
C ALA A 93 -1.81 -1.55 -6.94
N PHE A 94 -2.47 -2.58 -6.40
CA PHE A 94 -1.93 -3.93 -6.34
C PHE A 94 -3.04 -4.96 -6.12
N LEU A 95 -2.69 -6.24 -6.20
CA LEU A 95 -3.63 -7.34 -6.07
C LEU A 95 -3.60 -8.00 -4.68
N PHE A 96 -4.77 -8.45 -4.26
CA PHE A 96 -4.98 -9.38 -3.15
C PHE A 96 -5.43 -10.74 -3.66
N THR A 97 -5.13 -11.78 -2.90
CA THR A 97 -5.87 -13.04 -2.92
C THR A 97 -6.70 -13.18 -1.65
N GLN A 98 -7.88 -13.80 -1.77
CA GLN A 98 -8.69 -14.20 -0.63
C GLN A 98 -9.17 -15.65 -0.76
N ASN A 99 -9.00 -16.41 0.32
CA ASN A 99 -9.52 -17.77 0.46
C ASN A 99 -10.44 -17.82 1.68
N SER A 100 -11.70 -18.25 1.52
CA SER A 100 -12.74 -18.29 2.57
C SER A 100 -12.99 -19.69 3.16
N GLY A 101 -12.01 -20.60 3.06
CA GLY A 101 -12.12 -21.97 3.54
C GLY A 101 -12.68 -22.99 2.54
N GLY A 102 -12.99 -22.57 1.31
CA GLY A 102 -13.25 -23.45 0.16
C GLY A 102 -11.99 -23.76 -0.66
N SER A 103 -12.18 -24.25 -1.89
CA SER A 103 -11.10 -24.49 -2.87
C SER A 103 -10.82 -23.30 -3.80
N GLY A 104 -11.65 -22.27 -3.74
CA GLY A 104 -11.51 -21.05 -4.55
C GLY A 104 -10.43 -20.13 -4.01
N THR A 105 -9.84 -19.35 -4.92
CA THR A 105 -8.90 -18.27 -4.60
C THR A 105 -9.30 -17.06 -5.41
N PHE A 106 -9.88 -16.09 -4.74
CA PHE A 106 -10.42 -14.89 -5.37
C PHE A 106 -9.37 -13.81 -5.44
N TYR A 107 -9.22 -13.20 -6.61
CA TYR A 107 -8.30 -12.09 -6.82
C TYR A 107 -9.06 -10.78 -6.80
N TYR A 108 -8.51 -9.81 -6.08
CA TYR A 108 -9.05 -8.45 -6.01
C TYR A 108 -7.94 -7.46 -6.35
N VAL A 109 -8.31 -6.27 -6.84
CA VAL A 109 -7.44 -5.11 -6.94
C VAL A 109 -7.86 -4.06 -5.91
N ALA A 110 -6.92 -3.41 -5.26
CA ALA A 110 -7.15 -2.24 -4.42
C ALA A 110 -6.04 -1.21 -4.63
N ALA A 111 -6.25 -0.01 -4.09
CA ALA A 111 -5.23 1.02 -4.03
C ALA A 111 -4.95 1.42 -2.58
N ALA A 112 -3.71 1.77 -2.32
CA ALA A 112 -3.26 2.47 -1.14
C ALA A 112 -2.99 3.92 -1.57
N LEU A 113 -3.78 4.85 -1.04
CA LEU A 113 -3.63 6.27 -1.33
C LEU A 113 -2.63 6.89 -0.36
N GLY A 114 -1.62 7.57 -0.89
CA GLY A 114 -0.61 8.28 -0.13
C GLY A 114 -1.23 9.39 0.73
N SER A 115 -0.60 9.64 1.88
CA SER A 115 -0.97 10.71 2.80
C SER A 115 0.25 11.15 3.61
N ASP A 116 0.11 12.29 4.28
CA ASP A 116 1.08 12.82 5.25
C ASP A 116 1.40 11.85 6.41
N LYS A 117 0.50 10.89 6.69
CA LYS A 117 0.62 9.91 7.78
C LYS A 117 0.88 8.48 7.32
N GLY A 118 1.12 8.26 6.03
CA GLY A 118 1.30 6.93 5.45
C GLY A 118 0.30 6.66 4.34
N TYR A 119 -0.45 5.57 4.41
CA TYR A 119 -1.40 5.19 3.36
C TYR A 119 -2.82 4.93 3.88
N ILE A 120 -3.81 5.32 3.08
CA ILE A 120 -5.23 5.05 3.29
C ILE A 120 -5.66 4.02 2.24
N GLY A 121 -6.08 2.84 2.67
CA GLY A 121 -6.53 1.79 1.76
C GLY A 121 -7.94 2.05 1.21
N THR A 122 -8.17 1.75 -0.06
CA THR A 122 -9.47 1.86 -0.71
C THR A 122 -10.34 0.62 -0.47
N ASN A 123 -11.54 0.60 -1.06
CA ASN A 123 -12.22 -0.64 -1.35
C ASN A 123 -11.43 -1.50 -2.35
N ALA A 124 -11.64 -2.80 -2.28
CA ALA A 124 -11.14 -3.78 -3.22
C ALA A 124 -12.22 -4.12 -4.26
N VAL A 125 -11.81 -4.32 -5.51
CA VAL A 125 -12.68 -4.70 -6.63
C VAL A 125 -12.33 -6.12 -7.05
N LEU A 126 -13.33 -7.01 -7.11
CA LEU A 126 -13.15 -8.40 -7.53
C LEU A 126 -12.72 -8.47 -9.01
N LEU A 127 -11.66 -9.22 -9.28
CA LEU A 127 -11.20 -9.58 -10.61
C LEU A 127 -11.79 -10.92 -11.06
N GLY A 128 -11.75 -11.94 -10.18
CA GLY A 128 -12.33 -13.26 -10.42
C GLY A 128 -11.79 -14.36 -9.51
N ASP A 129 -12.32 -15.59 -9.64
CA ASP A 129 -11.79 -16.80 -8.98
C ASP A 129 -10.71 -17.43 -9.86
N ARG A 130 -9.52 -17.72 -9.29
CA ARG A 130 -8.40 -18.44 -9.93
C ARG A 130 -8.08 -17.96 -11.35
N ILE A 131 -8.05 -16.63 -11.52
CA ILE A 131 -7.54 -15.98 -12.73
C ILE A 131 -6.02 -16.16 -12.84
N ALA A 132 -5.45 -15.80 -14.00
CA ALA A 132 -4.01 -15.66 -14.17
C ALA A 132 -3.65 -14.17 -14.34
N PRO A 133 -3.19 -13.47 -13.28
CA PRO A 133 -2.75 -12.08 -13.38
C PRO A 133 -1.60 -11.90 -14.38
N GLN A 134 -1.61 -10.78 -15.11
CA GLN A 134 -0.57 -10.40 -16.06
C GLN A 134 0.04 -9.06 -15.64
N THR A 135 -0.19 -7.96 -16.36
CA THR A 135 0.34 -6.64 -16.02
C THR A 135 -0.69 -5.81 -15.25
N THR A 136 -0.20 -4.94 -14.37
CA THR A 136 -0.94 -3.78 -13.89
C THR A 136 -0.23 -2.53 -14.38
N GLU A 137 -0.96 -1.64 -15.03
CA GLU A 137 -0.42 -0.42 -15.63
C GLU A 137 -1.22 0.79 -15.14
N PHE A 138 -0.56 1.95 -15.07
CA PHE A 138 -1.21 3.22 -14.77
C PHE A 138 -0.93 4.18 -15.92
N ARG A 139 -1.98 4.59 -16.63
CA ARG A 139 -1.91 5.50 -17.79
C ARG A 139 -3.18 6.32 -17.86
N ASP A 140 -3.05 7.58 -18.23
CA ASP A 140 -4.18 8.50 -18.46
C ASP A 140 -5.16 8.60 -17.27
N GLY A 141 -4.65 8.47 -16.04
CA GLY A 141 -5.45 8.51 -14.81
C GLY A 141 -6.23 7.22 -14.52
N GLU A 142 -5.98 6.14 -15.27
CA GLU A 142 -6.61 4.83 -15.07
C GLU A 142 -5.59 3.75 -14.71
N VAL A 143 -5.94 2.93 -13.72
CA VAL A 143 -5.27 1.66 -13.44
C VAL A 143 -5.88 0.58 -14.35
N MET A 144 -5.06 -0.03 -15.20
CA MET A 144 -5.44 -1.14 -16.07
C MET A 144 -4.84 -2.43 -15.51
N VAL A 145 -5.70 -3.34 -15.05
CA VAL A 145 -5.30 -4.69 -14.62
C VAL A 145 -5.60 -5.68 -15.72
N ASN A 146 -4.56 -6.30 -16.27
CA ASN A 146 -4.67 -7.34 -17.26
C ASN A 146 -4.54 -8.72 -16.61
N TYR A 147 -5.40 -9.65 -17.00
CA TYR A 147 -5.39 -11.02 -16.53
C TYR A 147 -6.04 -11.95 -17.56
N ALA A 148 -5.77 -13.25 -17.47
CA ALA A 148 -6.56 -14.25 -18.18
C ALA A 148 -7.63 -14.85 -17.27
N ASP A 149 -8.83 -15.04 -17.81
CA ASP A 149 -9.91 -15.83 -17.23
C ASP A 149 -10.20 -17.06 -18.11
N ARG A 150 -11.06 -17.95 -17.64
CA ARG A 150 -11.55 -19.10 -18.41
C ARG A 150 -12.60 -18.67 -19.41
N ALA A 151 -12.71 -19.43 -20.50
CA ALA A 151 -13.81 -19.24 -21.44
C ALA A 151 -15.16 -19.64 -20.79
N PRO A 152 -16.28 -19.06 -21.24
CA PRO A 152 -17.60 -19.42 -20.71
C PRO A 152 -17.86 -20.93 -20.82
N GLY A 153 -18.22 -21.55 -19.70
CA GLY A 153 -18.54 -22.98 -19.62
C GLY A 153 -17.35 -23.91 -19.41
N GLU A 154 -16.11 -23.40 -19.41
CA GLU A 154 -14.95 -24.22 -19.05
C GLU A 154 -14.96 -24.62 -17.56
N PRO A 155 -14.50 -25.84 -17.23
CA PRO A 155 -14.42 -26.27 -15.84
C PRO A 155 -13.36 -25.47 -15.09
N MET A 156 -13.51 -25.38 -13.76
CA MET A 156 -12.54 -24.70 -12.89
C MET A 156 -11.15 -25.35 -12.85
N THR A 157 -10.99 -26.55 -13.43
CA THR A 157 -9.72 -27.24 -13.65
C THR A 157 -9.01 -26.79 -14.94
N ALA A 158 -9.72 -26.14 -15.87
CA ALA A 158 -9.12 -25.57 -17.06
C ALA A 158 -8.24 -24.36 -16.70
N LYS A 159 -7.15 -24.20 -17.44
CA LYS A 159 -6.26 -23.06 -17.28
C LYS A 159 -6.91 -21.80 -17.88
N PRO A 160 -6.94 -20.66 -17.17
CA PRO A 160 -7.36 -19.40 -17.75
C PRO A 160 -6.61 -19.08 -19.05
N SER A 161 -7.34 -18.64 -20.08
CA SER A 161 -6.83 -18.48 -21.45
C SER A 161 -7.41 -17.28 -22.20
N VAL A 162 -8.51 -16.71 -21.73
CA VAL A 162 -9.17 -15.54 -22.33
C VAL A 162 -8.67 -14.27 -21.66
N GLY A 163 -8.01 -13.40 -22.42
CA GLY A 163 -7.51 -12.12 -21.92
C GLY A 163 -8.64 -11.16 -21.53
N VAL A 164 -8.50 -10.52 -20.38
CA VAL A 164 -9.40 -9.52 -19.81
C VAL A 164 -8.58 -8.33 -19.32
N SER A 165 -9.08 -7.12 -19.60
CA SER A 165 -8.54 -5.88 -19.06
C SER A 165 -9.61 -5.21 -18.21
N LYS A 166 -9.30 -4.91 -16.94
CA LYS A 166 -10.17 -4.14 -16.06
C LYS A 166 -9.58 -2.75 -15.85
N TYR A 167 -10.36 -1.73 -16.16
CA TYR A 167 -9.98 -0.33 -16.04
C TYR A 167 -10.59 0.26 -14.78
N LEU A 168 -9.76 0.85 -13.94
CA LEU A 168 -10.17 1.40 -12.65
C LEU A 168 -9.63 2.81 -12.46
N LYS A 169 -10.32 3.60 -11.64
CA LYS A 169 -9.88 4.94 -11.25
C LYS A 169 -10.26 5.24 -9.81
N ILE A 170 -9.61 6.23 -9.22
CA ILE A 170 -9.98 6.72 -7.91
C ILE A 170 -11.05 7.81 -8.06
N LEU A 171 -12.19 7.62 -7.41
CA LEU A 171 -13.22 8.64 -7.25
C LEU A 171 -13.58 8.76 -5.77
N ASN A 172 -13.46 9.96 -5.20
CA ASN A 172 -13.80 10.23 -3.79
C ASN A 172 -13.13 9.25 -2.81
N GLY A 173 -11.87 8.88 -3.06
CA GLY A 173 -11.11 7.92 -2.24
C GLY A 173 -11.50 6.45 -2.43
N ALA A 174 -12.41 6.13 -3.36
CA ALA A 174 -12.80 4.76 -3.69
C ALA A 174 -12.25 4.35 -5.06
N LEU A 175 -11.85 3.08 -5.18
CA LEU A 175 -11.46 2.46 -6.44
C LEU A 175 -12.73 1.98 -7.15
N VAL A 176 -13.01 2.56 -8.32
CA VAL A 176 -14.21 2.25 -9.11
C VAL A 176 -13.84 1.74 -10.50
N VAL A 177 -14.69 0.87 -11.06
CA VAL A 177 -14.57 0.44 -12.46
C VAL A 177 -14.91 1.61 -13.38
N ALA A 178 -14.02 1.92 -14.33
CA ALA A 178 -14.16 3.06 -15.23
C ALA A 178 -14.93 2.72 -16.51
N ARG A 179 -14.88 1.46 -16.97
CA ARG A 179 -15.52 0.94 -18.18
C ARG A 179 -15.57 -0.59 -18.17
#